data_AF-A0A814XN18-F1
#
_entry.id   AF-A0A814XN18-F1
#
_cell.length_a   1.000
_cell.length_b   1.000
_cell.length_c   1.000
_cell.angle_alpha   90.00
_cell.angle_beta   90.00
_cell.angle_gamma   90.00
#
_symmetry.space_group_name_H-M   'P 1'
#
loop_
_entity.id
_entity.type
_entity.pdbx_description
1 polymer ?
#
loop_
_entity_poly.entity_id
_entity_poly.type
_entity_poly.pdbx_seq_one_letter_code
_entity_poly.pdbx_strand_id
1 'polypeptide(L)'
;MYSRHGRAFSDVAALSVYGFTVTNGIYEQSFSTSMSGPIWAGIVSILNSYSINITNRTLGFLNPLLYKMTKECPKCFKDITSGDNICLPGTCNDQCKGFQTSCGWDPVTGLGTPNVGKILKYIKKLLEKKIKETNNYRKG
;
A
#
# COMPACT_ATOMS: atom_id res chain seq x y z
N MET A 1 1.47 -8.67 23.28
CA MET A 1 1.27 -7.28 23.77
C MET A 1 1.74 -6.35 22.67
N TYR A 2 0.99 -5.30 22.33
CA TYR A 2 1.42 -4.26 21.39
C TYR A 2 1.43 -2.90 22.10
N SER A 3 2.36 -2.02 21.72
CA SER A 3 2.42 -0.67 22.29
C SER A 3 1.38 0.22 21.60
N ARG A 4 0.43 0.77 22.37
CA ARG A 4 -0.56 1.73 21.84
C ARG A 4 0.04 3.03 21.32
N HIS A 5 1.26 3.36 21.76
CA HIS A 5 1.98 4.56 21.33
C HIS A 5 3.10 4.24 20.33
N GLY A 6 3.29 2.97 19.97
CA GLY A 6 4.27 2.57 18.95
C GLY A 6 3.72 2.81 17.54
N ARG A 7 4.62 2.97 16.56
CA ARG A 7 4.22 2.96 15.15
C ARG A 7 3.70 1.57 14.81
N ALA A 8 2.45 1.50 14.37
CA ALA A 8 1.84 0.27 13.94
C ALA A 8 2.16 -0.03 12.46
N PHE A 9 2.14 -1.30 12.10
CA PHE A 9 2.40 -1.82 10.77
C PHE A 9 1.42 -2.97 10.48
N SER A 10 1.14 -3.32 9.23
CA SER A 10 1.64 -2.77 7.95
C SER A 10 1.00 -1.43 7.56
N ASP A 11 1.62 -0.68 6.64
CA ASP A 11 0.95 0.50 6.03
C ASP A 11 0.02 0.07 4.88
N VAL A 12 0.37 -0.99 4.16
CA VAL A 12 -0.31 -1.42 2.94
C VAL A 12 -0.20 -2.94 2.75
N ALA A 13 -1.10 -3.50 1.94
CA ALA A 13 -1.10 -4.92 1.57
C ALA A 13 -1.04 -5.12 0.04
N ALA A 14 -0.52 -6.26 -0.39
CA ALA A 14 -0.60 -6.75 -1.77
C ALA A 14 -0.76 -8.27 -1.74
N LEU A 15 -0.87 -8.89 -2.91
CA LEU A 15 -0.97 -10.34 -3.01
C LEU A 15 0.24 -11.01 -2.33
N SER A 16 -0.02 -12.01 -1.49
CA SER A 16 0.98 -12.78 -0.74
C SER A 16 0.79 -14.29 -0.87
N VAL A 17 -0.23 -14.73 -1.61
CA VAL A 17 -0.62 -16.14 -1.78
C VAL A 17 -0.75 -16.49 -3.26
N TYR A 18 -0.51 -17.75 -3.60
CA TYR A 18 -0.64 -18.27 -4.97
C TYR A 18 0.21 -17.55 -6.03
N GLY A 19 1.34 -16.94 -5.65
CA GLY A 19 2.27 -16.42 -6.65
C GLY A 19 3.17 -17.50 -7.20
N PHE A 20 3.72 -17.24 -8.38
CA PHE A 20 4.66 -18.14 -9.03
C PHE A 20 6.02 -17.48 -9.13
N THR A 21 7.05 -18.22 -8.73
CA THR A 21 8.46 -17.88 -8.95
C THR A 21 9.11 -18.96 -9.80
N VAL A 22 10.10 -18.60 -10.59
CA VAL A 22 10.93 -19.55 -11.31
C VAL A 22 12.31 -19.55 -10.69
N THR A 23 12.68 -20.67 -10.07
CA THR A 23 13.98 -20.86 -9.42
C THR A 23 14.69 -22.02 -10.13
N ASN A 24 15.87 -21.78 -10.70
CA ASN A 24 16.62 -22.79 -11.46
C ASN A 24 15.79 -23.48 -12.57
N GLY A 25 14.90 -22.72 -13.23
CA GLY A 25 14.03 -23.25 -14.29
C GLY A 25 12.79 -24.00 -13.81
N ILE A 26 12.59 -24.12 -12.49
CA ILE A 26 11.46 -24.82 -11.88
C ILE A 26 10.43 -23.78 -11.43
N TYR A 27 9.16 -24.01 -11.80
CA TYR A 27 8.04 -23.22 -11.32
C TYR A 27 7.67 -23.65 -9.90
N GLU A 28 7.73 -22.71 -8.97
CA GLU A 28 7.38 -22.91 -7.58
C GLU A 28 6.27 -21.95 -7.16
N GLN A 29 5.34 -22.46 -6.37
CA GLN A 29 4.29 -21.67 -5.78
C GLN A 29 4.79 -21.04 -4.48
N SER A 30 4.71 -19.72 -4.37
CA SER A 30 5.21 -18.95 -3.23
C SER A 30 4.08 -18.36 -2.40
N PHE A 31 4.26 -18.38 -1.08
CA PHE A 31 3.37 -17.81 -0.08
C PHE A 31 4.20 -16.98 0.88
N SER A 32 4.18 -15.65 0.77
CA SER A 32 4.89 -14.76 1.71
C SER A 32 4.58 -13.29 1.46
N THR A 33 4.76 -12.47 2.50
CA THR A 33 4.87 -11.01 2.37
C THR A 33 6.10 -10.58 1.56
N SER A 34 7.12 -11.44 1.45
CA SER A 34 8.26 -11.24 0.53
C SER A 34 7.83 -11.12 -0.93
N MET A 35 6.65 -11.65 -1.30
CA MET A 35 6.07 -11.42 -2.61
C MET A 35 5.34 -10.07 -2.71
N SER A 36 4.70 -9.64 -1.63
CA SER A 36 3.99 -8.36 -1.58
C SER A 36 4.93 -7.16 -1.67
N GLY A 37 6.15 -7.27 -1.13
CA GLY A 37 7.21 -6.26 -1.20
C GLY A 37 7.55 -5.80 -2.63
N PRO A 38 8.01 -6.69 -3.53
CA PRO A 38 8.33 -6.33 -4.91
C PRO A 38 7.10 -5.90 -5.72
N ILE A 39 5.90 -6.41 -5.44
CA ILE A 39 4.66 -5.90 -6.06
C ILE A 39 4.47 -4.42 -5.73
N TRP A 40 4.61 -4.04 -4.45
CA TRP A 40 4.53 -2.65 -4.03
C TRP A 40 5.65 -1.79 -4.61
N ALA A 41 6.89 -2.30 -4.67
CA ALA A 41 8.00 -1.60 -5.30
C ALA A 41 7.71 -1.28 -6.78
N GLY A 42 7.16 -2.23 -7.53
CA GLY A 42 6.74 -2.04 -8.92
C GLY A 42 5.65 -0.98 -9.06
N ILE A 43 4.64 -1.01 -8.17
CA ILE A 43 3.60 0.01 -8.13
C ILE A 43 4.20 1.40 -7.86
N VAL A 44 5.08 1.54 -6.88
CA VAL A 44 5.76 2.81 -6.57
C VAL A 44 6.58 3.31 -7.76
N SER A 45 7.24 2.42 -8.50
CA SER A 45 7.94 2.77 -9.74
C SER A 45 7.01 3.37 -10.79
N ILE A 46 5.83 2.78 -10.99
CA ILE A 46 4.79 3.33 -11.89
C ILE A 46 4.34 4.72 -11.42
N LEU A 47 4.07 4.88 -10.12
CA LEU A 47 3.63 6.16 -9.55
C LEU A 47 4.70 7.25 -9.68
N ASN A 48 5.96 6.90 -9.46
CA ASN A 48 7.09 7.82 -9.61
C ASN A 48 7.30 8.22 -11.07
N SER A 49 7.26 7.26 -12.00
CA SER A 49 7.34 7.52 -13.44
C SER A 49 6.25 8.50 -13.88
N TYR A 50 5.03 8.31 -13.37
CA TYR A 50 3.92 9.21 -13.62
C TYR A 50 4.15 10.63 -13.05
N SER A 51 4.67 10.74 -11.82
CA SER A 51 5.01 12.02 -11.20
C SER A 51 6.12 12.77 -11.94
N ILE A 52 7.16 12.05 -12.38
CA ILE A 52 8.29 12.60 -13.14
C ILE A 52 7.79 13.20 -14.44
N ASN A 53 6.89 12.52 -15.16
CA ASN A 53 6.33 13.05 -16.41
C ASN A 53 5.53 14.35 -16.26
N ILE A 54 5.06 14.67 -15.05
CA ILE A 54 4.27 15.88 -14.76
C ILE A 54 5.13 16.99 -14.12
N THR A 55 6.05 16.61 -13.23
CA THR A 55 6.75 17.56 -12.34
C THR A 55 8.27 17.47 -12.40
N ASN A 56 8.81 16.53 -13.17
CA ASN A 56 10.23 16.18 -13.23
C ASN A 56 10.82 15.73 -11.88
N ARG A 57 9.97 15.23 -10.96
CA ARG A 57 10.36 14.77 -9.62
C ARG A 57 9.57 13.53 -9.20
N THR A 58 10.18 12.69 -8.36
CA THR A 58 9.53 11.55 -7.71
C THR A 58 8.62 12.01 -6.56
N LEU A 59 7.78 11.09 -6.05
CA LEU A 59 6.85 11.38 -4.95
C LEU A 59 7.53 11.44 -3.57
N GLY A 60 8.76 10.93 -3.45
CA GLY A 60 9.51 10.91 -2.19
C GLY A 60 8.91 9.93 -1.16
N PHE A 61 8.95 10.30 0.12
CA PHE A 61 8.42 9.50 1.21
C PHE A 61 6.89 9.39 1.13
N LEU A 62 6.39 8.18 0.87
CA LEU A 62 4.99 7.97 0.49
C LEU A 62 4.01 7.93 1.66
N ASN A 63 4.42 7.53 2.87
CA ASN A 63 3.47 7.30 3.96
C ASN A 63 2.52 8.49 4.19
N PRO A 64 2.98 9.75 4.33
CA PRO A 64 2.07 10.88 4.51
C PRO A 64 1.06 11.04 3.36
N LEU A 65 1.49 10.76 2.13
CA LEU A 65 0.62 10.81 0.95
C LEU A 65 -0.41 9.67 0.96
N LEU A 66 -0.01 8.45 1.30
CA LEU A 66 -0.89 7.28 1.37
C LEU A 66 -1.99 7.49 2.43
N TYR A 67 -1.61 7.94 3.63
CA TYR A 67 -2.57 8.25 4.69
C TYR A 67 -3.45 9.47 4.38
N LYS A 68 -2.99 10.41 3.54
CA LYS A 68 -3.84 11.50 3.03
C LYS A 68 -4.89 10.97 2.03
N MET A 69 -4.50 10.04 1.17
CA MET A 69 -5.39 9.44 0.18
C MET A 69 -6.56 8.69 0.82
N THR A 70 -6.43 8.13 2.02
CA THR A 70 -7.54 7.42 2.67
C THR A 70 -8.76 8.32 2.90
N LYS A 71 -8.52 9.60 3.20
CA LYS A 71 -9.55 10.60 3.42
C LYS A 71 -10.07 11.19 2.11
N GLU A 72 -9.16 11.52 1.18
CA GLU A 72 -9.51 12.26 -0.05
C GLU A 72 -9.87 11.35 -1.23
N CYS A 73 -9.51 10.07 -1.16
CA CYS A 73 -9.76 9.06 -2.16
C CYS A 73 -10.05 7.69 -1.51
N PRO A 74 -11.23 7.50 -0.89
CA PRO A 74 -11.57 6.22 -0.22
C PRO A 74 -11.49 4.99 -1.13
N LYS A 75 -11.59 5.18 -2.46
CA LYS A 75 -11.49 4.12 -3.47
C LYS A 75 -10.06 3.90 -4.01
N CYS A 76 -9.06 4.64 -3.49
CA CYS A 76 -7.66 4.45 -3.86
C CYS A 76 -7.08 3.15 -3.30
N PHE A 77 -7.69 2.63 -2.22
CA PHE A 77 -7.40 1.32 -1.69
C PHE A 77 -8.68 0.49 -1.65
N LYS A 78 -8.52 -0.82 -1.83
CA LYS A 78 -9.53 -1.80 -1.50
C LYS A 78 -9.23 -2.28 -0.08
N ASP A 79 -10.11 -1.86 0.82
CA ASP A 79 -10.11 -2.24 2.23
C ASP A 79 -10.38 -3.75 2.40
N ILE A 80 -9.65 -4.40 3.30
CA ILE A 80 -9.77 -5.83 3.60
C ILE A 80 -10.36 -5.96 4.99
N THR A 81 -11.61 -6.39 5.09
CA THR A 81 -12.38 -6.37 6.34
C THR A 81 -12.70 -7.76 6.90
N SER A 82 -12.11 -8.81 6.31
CA SER A 82 -12.29 -10.19 6.73
C SER A 82 -10.97 -10.95 6.70
N GLY A 83 -10.69 -11.68 7.78
CA GLY A 83 -9.45 -12.43 8.00
C GLY A 83 -8.67 -11.94 9.21
N ASP A 84 -7.55 -12.62 9.47
CA ASP A 84 -6.68 -12.40 10.63
C ASP A 84 -5.25 -12.84 10.34
N ASN A 85 -4.33 -12.57 11.27
CA ASN A 85 -2.96 -13.11 11.26
C ASN A 85 -2.63 -13.92 12.52
N ILE A 86 -3.62 -14.67 13.03
CA ILE A 86 -3.55 -15.32 14.35
C ILE A 86 -2.60 -16.52 14.36
N CYS A 87 -2.59 -17.35 13.30
CA CYS A 87 -1.70 -18.51 13.18
C CYS A 87 -1.60 -19.01 11.73
N LEU A 88 -0.58 -19.83 11.45
CA LEU A 88 -0.48 -20.52 10.16
C LEU A 88 -1.55 -21.62 10.05
N PRO A 89 -2.05 -21.92 8.84
CA PRO A 89 -2.96 -23.05 8.64
C PRO A 89 -2.36 -24.35 9.18
N GLY A 90 -3.10 -25.05 10.04
CA GLY A 90 -2.67 -26.33 10.62
C GLY A 90 -1.77 -26.24 11.86
N THR A 91 -1.37 -25.03 12.29
CA THR A 91 -0.58 -24.85 13.52
C THR A 91 -1.37 -24.19 14.65
N CYS A 92 -2.70 -24.07 14.47
CA CYS A 92 -3.55 -23.39 15.44
C CYS A 92 -3.73 -24.21 16.72
N ASN A 93 -3.41 -23.63 17.87
CA ASN A 93 -3.74 -24.13 19.20
C ASN A 93 -4.32 -22.99 20.06
N ASP A 94 -4.71 -23.29 21.29
CA ASP A 94 -5.35 -22.32 22.21
C ASP A 94 -4.47 -21.11 22.58
N GLN A 95 -3.19 -21.11 22.17
CA GLN A 95 -2.24 -20.02 22.43
C GLN A 95 -2.06 -19.08 21.24
N CYS A 96 -2.73 -19.31 20.12
CA CYS A 96 -2.66 -18.44 18.96
C CYS A 96 -3.22 -17.05 19.27
N LYS A 97 -2.38 -16.02 19.13
CA LYS A 97 -2.73 -14.62 19.34
C LYS A 97 -2.28 -13.81 18.14
N GLY A 98 -3.18 -13.02 17.59
CA GLY A 98 -2.90 -12.09 16.51
C GLY A 98 -3.95 -10.98 16.47
N PHE A 99 -4.03 -10.35 15.31
CA PHE A 99 -4.97 -9.28 15.04
C PHE A 99 -6.00 -9.72 14.00
N GLN A 100 -7.17 -9.11 14.08
CA GLN A 100 -8.22 -9.26 13.09
C GLN A 100 -8.22 -8.04 12.17
N THR A 101 -8.62 -8.28 10.93
CA THR A 101 -8.93 -7.21 9.98
C THR A 101 -10.13 -6.38 10.46
N SER A 102 -10.21 -5.13 10.03
CA SER A 102 -11.30 -4.23 10.41
C SER A 102 -11.53 -3.16 9.35
N CYS A 103 -12.65 -2.44 9.39
CA CYS A 103 -12.86 -1.32 8.48
C CYS A 103 -11.81 -0.22 8.67
N GLY A 104 -11.18 0.20 7.57
CA GLY A 104 -10.16 1.25 7.57
C GLY A 104 -8.75 0.69 7.70
N TRP A 105 -7.90 1.35 8.50
CA TRP A 105 -6.55 0.84 8.75
C TRP A 105 -6.62 -0.26 9.81
N ASP A 106 -5.95 -1.39 9.55
CA ASP A 106 -5.77 -2.46 10.52
C ASP A 106 -4.33 -3.01 10.53
N PRO A 107 -3.87 -3.64 11.63
CA PRO A 107 -2.51 -4.17 11.74
C PRO A 107 -2.28 -5.49 10.96
N VAL A 108 -3.25 -5.97 10.18
CA VAL A 108 -3.14 -7.16 9.33
C VAL A 108 -2.81 -6.75 7.89
N THR A 109 -3.54 -5.77 7.34
CA THR A 109 -3.49 -5.37 5.93
C THR A 109 -3.24 -3.87 5.72
N GLY A 110 -3.10 -3.08 6.79
CA GLY A 110 -2.85 -1.65 6.73
C GLY A 110 -4.01 -0.93 6.06
N LEU A 111 -3.73 -0.12 5.05
CA LEU A 111 -4.74 0.55 4.23
C LEU A 111 -5.43 -0.38 3.22
N GLY A 112 -5.03 -1.66 3.14
CA GLY A 112 -5.51 -2.63 2.16
C GLY A 112 -4.69 -2.62 0.86
N THR A 113 -5.33 -3.08 -0.23
CA THR A 113 -4.66 -3.27 -1.53
C THR A 113 -4.84 -2.06 -2.46
N PRO A 114 -3.84 -1.68 -3.27
CA PRO A 114 -3.91 -0.46 -4.05
C PRO A 114 -4.80 -0.62 -5.28
N ASN A 115 -5.64 0.38 -5.54
CA ASN A 115 -6.23 0.59 -6.85
C ASN A 115 -5.38 1.59 -7.64
N VAL A 116 -4.38 1.07 -8.37
CA VAL A 116 -3.39 1.88 -9.09
C VAL A 116 -4.05 2.90 -10.02
N GLY A 117 -5.11 2.53 -10.73
CA GLY A 117 -5.83 3.44 -11.62
C GLY A 117 -6.50 4.62 -10.90
N LYS A 118 -7.04 4.41 -9.69
CA LYS A 118 -7.61 5.48 -8.86
C LYS A 118 -6.51 6.34 -8.23
N ILE A 119 -5.41 5.73 -7.78
CA ILE A 119 -4.24 6.43 -7.24
C ILE A 119 -3.63 7.37 -8.29
N LEU A 120 -3.40 6.90 -9.51
CA LEU A 120 -2.86 7.72 -10.60
C LEU A 120 -3.76 8.93 -10.90
N LYS A 121 -5.09 8.73 -10.94
CA LYS A 121 -6.06 9.83 -11.12
C LYS A 121 -6.01 10.85 -9.98
N TYR A 122 -5.86 10.40 -8.75
CA TYR A 122 -5.72 11.28 -7.59
C TYR A 122 -4.39 12.06 -7.65
N ILE A 123 -3.27 11.39 -7.92
CA ILE A 123 -1.94 12.02 -8.05
C ILE A 123 -1.95 13.08 -9.14
N LYS A 124 -2.54 12.79 -10.31
CA LYS A 124 -2.68 13.78 -11.39
C LYS A 124 -3.31 15.08 -10.89
N LYS A 125 -4.50 14.97 -10.27
CA LYS A 125 -5.24 16.13 -9.73
C LYS A 125 -4.42 16.88 -8.67
N LEU A 126 -3.74 16.15 -7.79
CA LEU A 126 -2.91 16.73 -6.73
C LEU A 126 -1.75 17.54 -7.31
N LEU A 127 -1.04 16.99 -8.30
CA LEU A 127 0.12 17.64 -8.91
C LEU A 127 -0.30 18.86 -9.75
N GLU A 128 -1.37 18.75 -10.54
CA GLU A 128 -1.93 19.87 -11.32
C GLU A 128 -2.34 21.04 -10.41
N LYS A 129 -2.96 20.75 -9.26
CA LYS A 129 -3.31 21.77 -8.26
C LYS A 129 -2.07 22.49 -7.72
N LYS A 130 -1.03 21.74 -7.32
CA LYS A 130 0.22 22.31 -6.82
C LYS A 130 0.93 23.19 -7.86
N ILE A 131 0.93 22.79 -9.12
CA ILE A 131 1.51 23.59 -10.21
C ILE A 131 0.78 24.93 -10.36
N LYS A 132 -0.56 24.91 -10.35
CA LYS A 132 -1.37 26.13 -10.43
C LYS A 132 -1.11 27.08 -9.26
N GLU A 133 -1.06 26.55 -8.03
CA GLU A 133 -0.76 27.33 -6.83
C GLU A 133 0.65 27.96 -6.90
N THR A 134 1.65 27.19 -7.35
CA THR A 134 3.03 27.69 -7.50
C THR A 134 3.12 28.79 -8.56
N ASN A 135 2.41 28.66 -9.68
CA ASN A 135 2.39 29.66 -10.74
C ASN A 135 1.68 30.95 -10.32
N ASN A 136 0.63 30.86 -9.51
CA ASN A 136 -0.06 32.04 -8.99
C ASN A 136 0.83 32.82 -8.01
N TYR A 137 1.58 32.12 -7.15
CA TYR A 137 2.52 32.78 -6.22
C TYR A 137 3.65 33.53 -6.93
N ARG A 138 4.09 33.08 -8.10
CA ARG A 138 5.15 33.75 -8.88
C ARG A 138 4.67 34.99 -9.66
N LYS A 139 3.35 35.21 -9.73
CA LYS A 139 2.75 36.31 -10.50
C LYS A 139 2.26 37.48 -9.62
N GLY A 140 2.23 37.31 -8.31
CA GLY A 140 1.95 38.38 -7.33
C GLY A 140 3.25 38.86 -6.69
#